data_AF-A0AAW9NJH2-F1
#
_entry.id   AF-A0AAW9NJH2-F1
#
_cell.length_a   1.000
_cell.length_b   1.000
_cell.length_c   1.000
_cell.angle_alpha   90.00
_cell.angle_beta   90.00
_cell.angle_gamma   90.00
#
_symmetry.space_group_name_H-M   'P 1'
#
loop_
_entity.id
_entity.type
_entity.pdbx_description
1 polymer ?
#
loop_
_entity_poly.entity_id
_entity_poly.type
_entity_poly.pdbx_seq_one_letter_code
_entity_poly.pdbx_strand_id
1 'polypeptide(L)'
;MPKPTQGQLDKINKLAIEPLTEDEVYVFPNLMIDDQPTSYSSKIHDNLLRKFMKDAKRGVGLLMNHNNKTLPVGRSFDAELREEVDETTGQFYKTVYGQFYIDLGRQTQSGMSTDDLVKGINAGTIFDTSIGFNSEKWDCSICNYDIRDWNNCSHMPGEKYQVENENGTHVETTCYVIAGADGAGELLENSLVYAGAVDRATIVQNFSAGDVRESDKGSNLHLVESFKNIPTNATIYQYFTKDGVQFYTNSSERTNGLEELKKRSEQEVEFAKFKETVETFGIKFETPEELSAEISKLTEAQTELATKVTEAAELSTKVEDLTGQLSEKEATIADLTATNEALAEKAELANTYRQDLTEKALEVGVRAQGNAFQKGMHEKFLATLSIDEIKEVISGFETEVKERFANARTTEVPDAEPTRLSKDAEPQNADEFEDETEFRNKVADEAIQYSKEHGVSFKEASKLIYEKYTVGGAE
;
A
#
# COMPACT_ATOMS: atom_id res chain seq x y z
N MET A 1 36.89 46.53 -47.01
CA MET A 1 36.51 45.17 -47.42
C MET A 1 37.75 44.29 -47.29
N PRO A 2 37.77 43.25 -46.46
CA PRO A 2 38.87 42.29 -46.41
C PRO A 2 39.15 41.72 -47.82
N LYS A 3 40.32 42.08 -48.34
CA LYS A 3 40.89 41.53 -49.57
C LYS A 3 41.67 40.26 -49.25
N PRO A 4 41.78 39.30 -50.19
CA PRO A 4 42.63 38.14 -50.00
C PRO A 4 44.10 38.57 -49.89
N THR A 5 44.83 37.94 -48.97
CA THR A 5 46.30 37.90 -49.05
C THR A 5 46.74 37.14 -50.29
N GLN A 6 47.98 37.32 -50.75
CA GLN A 6 48.51 36.58 -51.91
C GLN A 6 48.33 35.06 -51.75
N GLY A 7 48.62 34.51 -50.58
CA GLY A 7 48.46 33.07 -50.32
C GLY A 7 47.00 32.59 -50.31
N GLN A 8 46.04 33.45 -49.94
CA GLN A 8 44.61 33.14 -50.07
C GLN A 8 44.18 33.22 -51.53
N LEU A 9 44.61 34.25 -52.25
CA LEU A 9 44.33 34.42 -53.68
C LEU A 9 44.86 33.24 -54.51
N ASP A 10 46.06 32.74 -54.19
CA ASP A 10 46.64 31.55 -54.82
C ASP A 10 45.81 30.28 -54.59
N LYS A 11 45.16 30.15 -53.42
CA LYS A 11 44.23 29.04 -53.15
C LYS A 11 42.92 29.19 -53.91
N ILE A 12 42.38 30.41 -53.94
CA ILE A 12 41.14 30.75 -54.66
C ILE A 12 41.32 30.52 -56.16
N ASN A 13 42.44 30.94 -56.74
CA ASN A 13 42.74 30.77 -58.17
C ASN A 13 43.03 29.32 -58.59
N LYS A 14 43.20 28.38 -57.65
CA LYS A 14 43.17 26.93 -57.95
C LYS A 14 41.76 26.39 -58.15
N LEU A 15 40.75 27.12 -57.65
CA LEU A 15 39.33 26.76 -57.74
C LEU A 15 38.63 27.51 -58.87
N ALA A 16 39.10 28.71 -59.22
CA ALA A 16 38.58 29.53 -60.31
C ALA A 16 39.03 28.99 -61.68
N ILE A 17 38.19 29.18 -62.70
CA ILE A 17 38.52 28.82 -64.10
C ILE A 17 39.46 29.86 -64.71
N GLU A 18 39.15 31.14 -64.50
CA GLU A 18 40.02 32.26 -64.85
C GLU A 18 40.61 32.86 -63.56
N PRO A 19 41.89 33.26 -63.54
CA PRO A 19 42.49 33.88 -62.38
C PRO A 19 41.78 35.18 -61.99
N LEU A 20 41.34 35.26 -60.74
CA LEU A 20 40.79 36.45 -60.11
C LEU A 20 41.91 37.30 -59.51
N THR A 21 41.65 38.61 -59.42
CA THR A 21 42.49 39.60 -58.75
C THR A 21 42.00 39.88 -57.32
N GLU A 22 42.84 40.53 -56.51
CA GLU A 22 42.46 40.89 -55.12
C GLU A 22 41.28 41.87 -55.03
N ASP A 23 41.00 42.62 -56.11
CA ASP A 23 39.90 43.59 -56.18
C ASP A 23 38.57 42.94 -56.59
N GLU A 24 38.61 41.72 -57.13
CA GLU A 24 37.42 40.97 -57.59
C GLU A 24 36.89 40.02 -56.52
N VAL A 25 37.56 39.94 -55.37
CA VAL A 25 37.34 38.90 -54.37
C VAL A 25 37.21 39.49 -52.98
N TYR A 26 36.13 39.11 -52.30
CA TYR A 26 35.96 39.33 -50.87
C TYR A 26 36.24 38.05 -50.11
N VAL A 27 37.02 38.10 -49.02
CA VAL A 27 37.28 36.93 -48.17
C VAL A 27 36.84 37.17 -46.73
N PHE A 28 36.35 36.12 -46.08
CA PHE A 28 36.02 36.17 -44.66
C PHE A 28 36.16 34.79 -43.99
N PRO A 29 36.56 34.76 -42.71
CA PRO A 29 36.53 33.55 -41.89
C PRO A 29 35.12 33.30 -41.36
N ASN A 30 34.81 32.04 -41.11
CA ASN A 30 33.51 31.62 -40.61
C ASN A 30 33.65 30.48 -39.59
N LEU A 31 33.04 30.62 -38.41
CA LEU A 31 32.81 29.50 -37.50
C LEU A 31 31.60 28.72 -38.01
N MET A 32 31.85 27.59 -38.67
CA MET A 32 30.79 26.86 -39.37
C MET A 32 29.95 25.99 -38.44
N ILE A 33 30.62 25.23 -37.59
CA ILE A 33 30.02 24.23 -36.70
C ILE A 33 31.07 23.77 -35.68
N ASP A 34 30.62 23.20 -34.56
CA ASP A 34 31.46 22.52 -33.57
C ASP A 34 30.81 21.22 -33.06
N ASP A 35 31.38 20.62 -32.01
CA ASP A 35 30.87 19.42 -31.33
C ASP A 35 29.88 19.71 -30.18
N GLN A 36 29.44 20.96 -30.02
CA GLN A 36 28.45 21.34 -29.02
C GLN A 36 27.05 20.91 -29.45
N PRO A 37 26.11 20.83 -28.49
CA PRO A 37 24.71 20.68 -28.83
C PRO A 37 24.27 21.79 -29.79
N THR A 38 23.69 21.39 -30.92
CA THR A 38 22.91 22.29 -31.75
C THR A 38 21.60 22.62 -31.03
N SER A 39 20.91 23.68 -31.46
CA SER A 39 19.59 24.06 -30.93
C SER A 39 18.49 23.00 -31.18
N TYR A 40 18.84 21.88 -31.81
CA TYR A 40 17.93 20.80 -32.22
C TYR A 40 18.39 19.45 -31.71
N SER A 41 19.00 19.44 -30.52
CA SER A 41 19.34 18.24 -29.76
C SER A 41 20.22 17.25 -30.53
N SER A 42 21.09 17.75 -31.41
CA SER A 42 22.10 16.95 -32.11
C SER A 42 23.50 17.47 -31.80
N LYS A 43 24.50 16.60 -31.93
CA LYS A 43 25.93 16.92 -31.83
C LYS A 43 26.65 16.30 -33.01
N ILE A 44 27.67 16.98 -33.51
CA ILE A 44 28.51 16.44 -34.58
C ILE A 44 29.69 15.70 -33.96
N HIS A 45 29.89 14.45 -34.34
CA HIS A 45 31.03 13.68 -33.87
C HIS A 45 32.36 14.19 -34.47
N ASP A 46 33.47 14.08 -33.73
CA ASP A 46 34.81 14.54 -34.16
C ASP A 46 35.21 13.99 -35.54
N ASN A 47 34.88 12.72 -35.81
CA ASN A 47 35.17 12.09 -37.10
C ASN A 47 34.49 12.82 -38.25
N LEU A 48 33.24 13.24 -38.06
CA LEU A 48 32.48 13.98 -39.06
C LEU A 48 32.96 15.44 -39.17
N LEU A 49 33.34 16.09 -38.07
CA LEU A 49 33.97 17.42 -38.11
C LEU A 49 35.28 17.42 -38.93
N ARG A 50 36.11 16.39 -38.78
CA ARG A 50 37.33 16.22 -39.60
C ARG A 50 37.00 16.04 -41.08
N LYS A 51 35.90 15.37 -41.40
CA LYS A 51 35.40 15.24 -42.79
C LYS A 51 34.93 16.60 -43.32
N PHE A 52 34.17 17.37 -42.54
CA PHE A 52 33.72 18.70 -42.91
C PHE A 52 34.87 19.66 -43.19
N MET A 53 35.92 19.67 -42.36
CA MET A 53 37.13 20.43 -42.64
C MET A 53 37.75 20.06 -43.99
N LYS A 54 37.81 18.76 -44.34
CA LYS A 54 38.34 18.32 -45.65
C LYS A 54 37.45 18.76 -46.81
N ASP A 55 36.13 18.69 -46.65
CA ASP A 55 35.18 19.16 -47.66
C ASP A 55 35.30 20.67 -47.87
N ALA A 56 35.36 21.45 -46.79
CA ALA A 56 35.55 22.90 -46.88
C ALA A 56 36.90 23.27 -47.54
N LYS A 57 37.98 22.51 -47.30
CA LYS A 57 39.25 22.68 -48.04
C LYS A 57 39.14 22.37 -49.53
N ARG A 58 38.31 21.40 -49.91
CA ARG A 58 38.04 21.05 -51.32
C ARG A 58 37.16 22.10 -52.01
N GLY A 59 36.37 22.82 -51.23
CA GLY A 59 35.57 23.95 -51.67
C GLY A 59 34.09 23.60 -51.75
N VAL A 60 33.37 24.00 -50.70
CA VAL A 60 31.92 23.89 -50.51
C VAL A 60 31.25 25.22 -50.88
N GLY A 61 30.05 25.16 -51.45
CA GLY A 61 29.30 26.35 -51.84
C GLY A 61 28.83 27.16 -50.64
N LEU A 62 28.95 28.49 -50.74
CA LEU A 62 28.33 29.45 -49.83
C LEU A 62 26.98 29.87 -50.42
N LEU A 63 25.88 29.59 -49.72
CA LEU A 63 24.54 30.01 -50.12
C LEU A 63 24.09 31.25 -49.34
N MET A 64 23.10 31.96 -49.87
CA MET A 64 22.49 33.11 -49.18
C MET A 64 21.55 32.69 -48.04
N ASN A 65 21.11 31.43 -48.06
CA ASN A 65 20.26 30.75 -47.10
C ASN A 65 20.21 29.27 -47.50
N HIS A 66 19.57 28.42 -46.70
CA HIS A 66 19.40 26.99 -46.96
C HIS A 66 18.55 26.63 -48.19
N ASN A 67 18.26 27.58 -49.07
CA ASN A 67 17.58 27.31 -50.32
C ASN A 67 18.54 26.66 -51.32
N ASN A 68 18.61 25.33 -51.26
CA ASN A 68 19.37 24.46 -52.15
C ASN A 68 18.95 24.50 -53.63
N LYS A 69 17.98 25.36 -53.99
CA LYS A 69 17.59 25.64 -55.37
C LYS A 69 18.27 26.88 -55.94
N THR A 70 18.97 27.65 -55.11
CA THR A 70 19.74 28.80 -55.55
C THR A 70 21.20 28.42 -55.78
N LEU A 71 21.84 29.10 -56.71
CA LEU A 71 23.27 28.90 -56.96
C LEU A 71 24.10 29.57 -55.87
N PRO A 72 25.26 29.02 -55.51
CA PRO A 72 26.16 29.64 -54.54
C PRO A 72 26.56 31.07 -54.89
N VAL A 73 26.67 31.91 -53.85
CA VAL A 73 27.21 33.28 -53.91
C VAL A 73 28.70 33.34 -53.64
N GLY A 74 29.27 32.24 -53.14
CA GLY A 74 30.69 32.12 -52.88
C GLY A 74 31.10 30.66 -52.70
N ARG A 75 32.34 30.44 -52.30
CA ARG A 75 32.88 29.09 -52.07
C ARG A 75 33.95 29.11 -50.99
N SER A 76 34.08 28.03 -50.24
CA SER A 76 35.23 27.87 -49.33
C SER A 76 36.50 27.57 -50.12
N PHE A 77 37.65 28.01 -49.59
CA PHE A 77 38.97 27.76 -50.19
C PHE A 77 40.00 27.23 -49.20
N ASP A 78 39.68 27.26 -47.91
CA ASP A 78 40.47 26.64 -46.85
C ASP A 78 39.59 26.36 -45.63
N ALA A 79 40.09 25.57 -44.70
CA ALA A 79 39.46 25.36 -43.40
C ALA A 79 40.46 24.85 -42.36
N GLU A 80 40.08 24.92 -41.10
CA GLU A 80 40.84 24.33 -40.00
C GLU A 80 39.91 23.81 -38.92
N LEU A 81 40.34 22.75 -38.24
CA LEU A 81 39.71 22.26 -37.04
C LEU A 81 40.54 22.77 -35.86
N ARG A 82 39.94 23.59 -34.99
CA ARG A 82 40.57 24.12 -33.79
C ARG A 82 39.99 23.45 -32.56
N GLU A 83 40.83 23.27 -31.56
CA GLU A 83 40.39 22.89 -30.23
C GLU A 83 40.39 24.15 -29.37
N GLU A 84 39.25 24.43 -28.75
CA GLU A 84 38.98 25.64 -28.00
C GLU A 84 38.42 25.26 -26.62
N VAL A 85 38.61 26.14 -25.64
CA VAL A 85 38.17 25.91 -24.26
C VAL A 85 37.07 26.90 -23.93
N ASP A 86 35.98 26.40 -23.38
CA ASP A 86 34.99 27.23 -22.72
C ASP A 86 35.60 27.74 -21.41
N GLU A 87 35.89 29.04 -21.34
CA GLU A 87 36.52 29.65 -20.15
C GLU A 87 35.63 29.55 -18.90
N THR A 88 34.33 29.35 -19.04
CA THR A 88 33.36 29.24 -17.94
C THR A 88 33.27 27.81 -17.42
N THR A 89 33.17 26.84 -18.31
CA THR A 89 32.97 25.42 -17.94
C THR A 89 34.28 24.62 -17.88
N GLY A 90 35.37 25.14 -18.46
CA GLY A 90 36.63 24.43 -18.66
C GLY A 90 36.54 23.31 -19.72
N GLN A 91 35.40 23.18 -20.40
CA GLN A 91 35.17 22.12 -21.37
C GLN A 91 35.86 22.44 -22.70
N PHE A 92 36.58 21.45 -23.24
CA PHE A 92 37.14 21.53 -24.58
C PHE A 92 36.06 21.22 -25.62
N TYR A 93 36.11 21.96 -26.72
CA TYR A 93 35.27 21.72 -27.89
C TYR A 93 36.08 21.89 -29.17
N LYS A 94 35.66 21.17 -30.20
CA LYS A 94 36.31 21.19 -31.51
C LYS A 94 35.46 21.93 -32.51
N THR A 95 36.06 22.94 -33.14
CA THR A 95 35.39 23.90 -33.99
C THR A 95 35.95 23.86 -35.41
N VAL A 96 35.08 23.74 -36.41
CA VAL A 96 35.47 23.86 -37.82
C VAL A 96 35.32 25.31 -38.25
N TYR A 97 36.47 25.93 -38.54
CA TYR A 97 36.52 27.25 -39.17
C TYR A 97 36.72 27.10 -40.66
N GLY A 98 35.83 27.68 -41.46
CA GLY A 98 35.96 27.78 -42.91
C GLY A 98 36.50 29.15 -43.33
N GLN A 99 37.22 29.17 -44.45
CA GLN A 99 37.62 30.40 -45.13
C GLN A 99 36.88 30.47 -46.45
N PHE A 100 36.08 31.52 -46.63
CA PHE A 100 35.20 31.68 -47.78
C PHE A 100 35.59 32.88 -48.62
N TYR A 101 35.32 32.78 -49.92
CA TYR A 101 35.42 33.89 -50.85
C TYR A 101 34.10 34.10 -51.61
N ILE A 102 33.83 35.36 -51.96
CA ILE A 102 32.72 35.80 -52.81
C ILE A 102 33.33 36.54 -54.01
N ASP A 103 32.87 36.19 -55.22
CA ASP A 103 33.17 36.93 -56.45
C ASP A 103 32.33 38.22 -56.50
N LEU A 104 32.99 39.37 -56.65
CA LEU A 104 32.33 40.67 -56.65
C LEU A 104 31.71 41.02 -58.02
N GLY A 105 30.69 41.87 -58.03
CA GLY A 105 30.05 42.37 -59.26
C GLY A 105 28.99 41.45 -59.87
N ARG A 106 28.66 40.32 -59.25
CA ARG A 106 27.68 39.36 -59.78
C ARG A 106 26.27 39.65 -59.26
N GLN A 107 25.28 39.57 -60.15
CA GLN A 107 23.86 39.59 -59.77
C GLN A 107 23.40 38.20 -59.33
N THR A 108 22.75 38.13 -58.18
CA THR A 108 22.18 36.89 -57.64
C THR A 108 20.74 36.69 -58.09
N GLN A 109 20.22 35.48 -57.89
CA GLN A 109 18.82 35.15 -58.22
C GLN A 109 17.81 35.86 -57.31
N SER A 110 18.24 36.46 -56.19
CA SER A 110 17.37 37.21 -55.28
C SER A 110 17.17 38.67 -55.69
N GLY A 111 17.84 39.13 -56.77
CA GLY A 111 17.88 40.53 -57.17
C GLY A 111 18.85 41.40 -56.35
N MET A 112 19.64 40.81 -55.45
CA MET A 112 20.79 41.47 -54.81
C MET A 112 22.07 41.18 -55.60
N SER A 113 23.02 42.12 -55.56
CA SER A 113 24.39 41.85 -56.03
C SER A 113 25.21 41.16 -54.94
N THR A 114 26.31 40.49 -55.33
CA THR A 114 27.30 40.00 -54.37
C THR A 114 27.94 41.15 -53.58
N ASP A 115 28.04 42.34 -54.17
CA ASP A 115 28.47 43.57 -53.48
C ASP A 115 27.50 43.97 -52.35
N ASP A 116 26.19 43.83 -52.55
CA ASP A 116 25.18 44.10 -51.50
C ASP A 116 25.32 43.12 -50.33
N LEU A 117 25.59 41.84 -50.63
CA LEU A 117 25.84 40.82 -49.60
C LEU A 117 27.11 41.14 -48.81
N VAL A 118 28.19 41.47 -49.50
CA VAL A 118 29.46 41.86 -48.88
C VAL A 118 29.28 43.12 -48.04
N LYS A 119 28.48 44.09 -48.50
CA LYS A 119 28.12 45.27 -47.71
C LYS A 119 27.36 44.89 -46.44
N GLY A 120 26.42 43.95 -46.51
CA GLY A 120 25.68 43.43 -45.36
C GLY A 120 26.58 42.69 -44.35
N ILE A 121 27.53 41.88 -44.82
CA ILE A 121 28.51 41.19 -43.96
C ILE A 121 29.40 42.22 -43.25
N ASN A 122 29.97 43.19 -43.98
CA ASN A 122 30.80 44.23 -43.37
C ASN A 122 30.02 45.15 -42.43
N ALA A 123 28.72 45.34 -42.66
CA ALA A 123 27.85 46.10 -41.78
C ALA A 123 27.44 45.32 -40.53
N GLY A 124 27.73 44.01 -40.46
CA GLY A 124 27.31 43.12 -39.37
C GLY A 124 25.84 42.70 -39.44
N THR A 125 25.08 43.11 -40.48
CA THR A 125 23.67 42.72 -40.62
C THR A 125 23.51 41.30 -41.17
N ILE A 126 24.56 40.75 -41.79
CA ILE A 126 24.70 39.34 -42.16
C ILE A 126 25.87 38.80 -41.35
N PHE A 127 25.57 38.13 -40.25
CA PHE A 127 26.57 37.76 -39.26
C PHE A 127 26.53 36.28 -38.87
N ASP A 128 25.46 35.54 -39.12
CA ASP A 128 25.41 34.11 -38.76
C ASP A 128 25.50 33.19 -39.97
N THR A 129 26.06 32.00 -39.73
CA THR A 129 26.09 30.94 -40.74
C THR A 129 25.63 29.61 -40.20
N SER A 130 25.15 28.78 -41.10
CA SER A 130 24.76 27.42 -40.78
C SER A 130 25.27 26.48 -41.85
N ILE A 131 25.35 25.20 -41.51
CA ILE A 131 25.73 24.14 -42.45
C ILE A 131 24.55 23.26 -42.80
N GLY A 132 24.62 22.70 -44.00
CA GLY A 132 23.79 21.63 -44.49
C GLY A 132 24.70 20.43 -44.70
N PHE A 133 24.36 19.31 -44.10
CA PHE A 133 25.20 18.11 -44.13
C PHE A 133 24.37 16.84 -44.18
N ASN A 134 25.04 15.74 -44.51
CA ASN A 134 24.49 14.42 -44.33
C ASN A 134 25.41 13.54 -43.47
N SER A 135 24.84 12.48 -42.93
CA SER A 135 25.56 11.46 -42.18
C SER A 135 24.86 10.10 -42.36
N GLU A 136 25.63 9.02 -42.31
CA GLU A 136 25.11 7.65 -42.30
C GLU A 136 24.68 7.21 -40.89
N LYS A 137 25.48 7.57 -39.87
CA LYS A 137 25.23 7.24 -38.46
C LYS A 137 24.61 8.40 -37.68
N TRP A 138 23.65 8.04 -36.83
CA TRP A 138 22.86 8.95 -35.99
C TRP A 138 22.60 8.25 -34.66
N ASP A 139 23.55 8.31 -33.74
CA ASP A 139 23.52 7.48 -32.53
C ASP A 139 22.95 8.26 -31.33
N CYS A 140 22.30 7.57 -30.42
CA CYS A 140 21.83 8.15 -29.17
C CYS A 140 23.01 8.35 -28.21
N SER A 141 23.19 9.56 -27.70
CA SER A 141 24.23 9.87 -26.69
C SER A 141 24.11 9.15 -25.35
N ILE A 142 22.96 8.52 -25.06
CA ILE A 142 22.73 7.79 -23.81
C ILE A 142 22.98 6.29 -23.98
N CYS A 143 22.36 5.65 -24.98
CA CYS A 143 22.46 4.20 -25.16
C CYS A 143 23.38 3.75 -26.31
N ASN A 144 23.94 4.68 -27.08
CA ASN A 144 24.83 4.43 -28.23
C ASN A 144 24.26 3.57 -29.37
N TYR A 145 22.98 3.20 -29.31
CA TYR A 145 22.26 2.65 -30.45
C TYR A 145 21.89 3.76 -31.42
N ASP A 146 21.70 3.39 -32.69
CA ASP A 146 21.12 4.30 -33.68
C ASP A 146 19.79 4.84 -33.15
N ILE A 147 19.64 6.17 -33.11
CA ILE A 147 18.47 6.84 -32.54
C ILE A 147 17.18 6.36 -33.21
N ARG A 148 17.25 5.87 -34.46
CA ARG A 148 16.11 5.38 -35.23
C ARG A 148 15.71 3.95 -34.87
N ASP A 149 16.60 3.18 -34.26
CA ASP A 149 16.34 1.82 -33.81
C ASP A 149 15.52 1.85 -32.52
N TRP A 150 14.22 2.09 -32.68
CA TRP A 150 13.27 2.21 -31.56
C TRP A 150 13.11 0.92 -30.74
N ASN A 151 13.57 -0.23 -31.23
CA ASN A 151 13.60 -1.45 -30.43
C ASN A 151 14.64 -1.32 -29.32
N ASN A 152 15.84 -0.83 -29.66
CA ASN A 152 16.98 -0.74 -28.76
C ASN A 152 17.18 0.68 -28.16
N CYS A 153 16.50 1.70 -28.69
CA CYS A 153 16.59 3.09 -28.25
C CYS A 153 15.21 3.70 -27.98
N SER A 154 14.82 3.78 -26.70
CA SER A 154 13.62 4.47 -26.23
C SER A 154 13.79 5.98 -26.05
N HIS A 155 15.03 6.48 -26.11
CA HIS A 155 15.32 7.90 -25.84
C HIS A 155 14.85 8.82 -26.97
N MET A 156 14.29 9.95 -26.58
CA MET A 156 13.83 11.01 -27.47
C MET A 156 14.82 12.19 -27.45
N PRO A 157 15.28 12.68 -28.62
CA PRO A 157 16.18 13.82 -28.68
C PRO A 157 15.62 15.05 -27.95
N GLY A 158 16.42 15.65 -27.07
CA GLY A 158 16.05 16.82 -26.27
C GLY A 158 15.40 16.50 -24.91
N GLU A 159 14.89 15.28 -24.74
CA GLU A 159 14.33 14.84 -23.46
C GLU A 159 15.42 14.45 -22.47
N LYS A 160 15.09 14.53 -21.18
CA LYS A 160 15.99 14.22 -20.08
C LYS A 160 15.68 12.87 -19.45
N TYR A 161 16.73 12.14 -19.09
CA TYR A 161 16.64 10.80 -18.53
C TYR A 161 17.56 10.66 -17.31
N GLN A 162 17.17 9.83 -16.34
CA GLN A 162 18.04 9.45 -15.23
C GLN A 162 18.94 8.31 -15.71
N VAL A 163 20.23 8.59 -15.85
CA VAL A 163 21.23 7.62 -16.35
C VAL A 163 22.19 7.29 -15.22
N GLU A 164 22.39 6.01 -14.97
CA GLU A 164 23.37 5.54 -13.99
C GLU A 164 24.80 5.81 -14.52
N ASN A 165 25.61 6.53 -13.75
CA ASN A 165 27.01 6.75 -14.08
C ASN A 165 27.89 5.61 -13.55
N GLU A 166 29.19 5.64 -13.88
CA GLU A 166 30.17 4.62 -13.46
C GLU A 166 30.25 4.38 -11.95
N ASN A 167 29.78 5.34 -11.13
CA ASN A 167 29.78 5.25 -9.67
C ASN A 167 28.45 4.72 -9.10
N GLY A 168 27.54 4.24 -9.95
CA GLY A 168 26.22 3.75 -9.55
C GLY A 168 25.23 4.84 -9.15
N THR A 169 25.54 6.12 -9.42
CA THR A 169 24.66 7.25 -9.13
C THR A 169 23.91 7.69 -10.37
N HIS A 170 22.61 7.95 -10.21
CA HIS A 170 21.78 8.43 -11.30
C HIS A 170 22.00 9.92 -11.51
N VAL A 171 22.31 10.29 -12.75
CA VAL A 171 22.49 11.68 -13.19
C VAL A 171 21.49 12.00 -14.29
N GLU A 172 20.87 13.18 -14.17
CA GLU A 172 19.99 13.68 -15.21
C GLU A 172 20.82 14.01 -16.46
N THR A 173 20.54 13.31 -17.56
CA THR A 173 21.26 13.41 -18.83
C THR A 173 20.28 13.69 -19.96
N THR A 174 20.53 14.73 -20.74
CA THR A 174 19.74 15.03 -21.96
C THR A 174 20.15 14.09 -23.10
N CYS A 175 19.17 13.51 -23.79
CA CYS A 175 19.42 12.73 -24.99
C CYS A 175 19.73 13.65 -26.18
N TYR A 176 20.97 13.61 -26.66
CA TYR A 176 21.38 14.15 -27.95
C TYR A 176 21.52 13.07 -29.02
N VAL A 177 21.32 13.44 -30.28
CA VAL A 177 21.68 12.63 -31.46
C VAL A 177 23.10 12.94 -31.90
N ILE A 178 23.98 11.95 -31.90
CA ILE A 178 25.38 12.05 -32.33
C ILE A 178 25.46 11.69 -33.81
N ALA A 179 25.77 12.67 -34.65
CA ALA A 179 25.89 12.48 -36.09
C ALA A 179 27.32 12.06 -36.49
N GLY A 180 27.43 10.96 -37.23
CA GLY A 180 28.63 10.57 -37.98
C GLY A 180 29.76 10.02 -37.13
N ALA A 181 29.44 9.15 -36.16
CA ALA A 181 30.44 8.46 -35.34
C ALA A 181 31.46 7.68 -36.20
N ASP A 182 31.04 7.12 -37.32
CA ASP A 182 31.87 6.45 -38.32
C ASP A 182 32.65 7.39 -39.26
N GLY A 183 32.39 8.70 -39.19
CA GLY A 183 32.95 9.71 -40.08
C GLY A 183 32.42 9.67 -41.51
N ALA A 184 31.36 8.88 -41.78
CA ALA A 184 30.72 8.79 -43.08
C ALA A 184 29.65 9.87 -43.22
N GLY A 185 29.83 10.74 -44.21
CA GLY A 185 28.98 11.88 -44.47
C GLY A 185 29.72 12.99 -45.22
N GLU A 186 28.99 14.03 -45.57
CA GLU A 186 29.51 15.16 -46.33
C GLU A 186 28.96 16.48 -45.84
N LEU A 187 29.84 17.49 -45.79
CA LEU A 187 29.42 18.87 -45.73
C LEU A 187 28.96 19.29 -47.13
N LEU A 188 27.69 19.64 -47.26
CA LEU A 188 27.06 19.92 -48.54
C LEU A 188 27.12 21.39 -48.89
N GLU A 189 26.88 22.25 -47.90
CA GLU A 189 26.82 23.70 -48.07
C GLU A 189 27.12 24.43 -46.76
N ASN A 190 27.43 25.72 -46.88
CA ASN A 190 27.32 26.67 -45.78
C ASN A 190 26.46 27.85 -46.23
N SER A 191 25.56 28.31 -45.38
CA SER A 191 24.56 29.32 -45.70
C SER A 191 24.70 30.51 -44.77
N LEU A 192 24.56 31.71 -45.33
CA LEU A 192 24.27 32.92 -44.57
C LEU A 192 22.85 32.79 -43.99
N VAL A 193 22.68 32.91 -42.66
CA VAL A 193 21.38 32.67 -41.99
C VAL A 193 21.13 33.68 -40.88
N TYR A 194 19.88 33.75 -40.44
CA TYR A 194 19.49 34.55 -39.27
C TYR A 194 19.93 33.91 -37.94
N ALA A 195 19.94 32.58 -37.86
CA ALA A 195 20.34 31.81 -36.67
C ALA A 195 21.29 30.69 -37.08
N GLY A 196 22.45 30.63 -36.43
CA GLY A 196 23.53 29.70 -36.76
C GLY A 196 23.23 28.22 -36.49
N ALA A 197 24.09 27.33 -37.01
CA ALA A 197 23.94 25.88 -36.82
C ALA A 197 24.16 25.40 -35.37
N VAL A 198 25.01 26.10 -34.63
CA VAL A 198 25.21 26.02 -33.18
C VAL A 198 25.21 27.44 -32.63
N ASP A 199 25.02 27.61 -31.32
CA ASP A 199 24.90 28.94 -30.69
C ASP A 199 26.10 29.87 -30.97
N ARG A 200 27.28 29.29 -31.29
CA ARG A 200 28.48 30.05 -31.66
C ARG A 200 28.78 30.12 -33.16
N ALA A 201 27.97 29.47 -34.02
CA ALA A 201 28.18 29.47 -35.46
C ALA A 201 27.90 30.87 -36.02
N THR A 202 28.95 31.53 -36.49
CA THR A 202 28.90 32.94 -36.82
C THR A 202 30.01 33.32 -37.80
N ILE A 203 29.75 34.31 -38.65
CA ILE A 203 30.79 35.13 -39.26
C ILE A 203 31.40 35.93 -38.12
N VAL A 204 32.68 35.72 -37.88
CA VAL A 204 33.33 36.28 -36.70
C VAL A 204 33.51 37.82 -36.87
N GLN A 205 32.49 38.60 -36.48
CA GLN A 205 32.49 39.82 -35.64
C GLN A 205 31.07 40.48 -35.52
N ASN A 206 30.51 40.44 -34.30
CA ASN A 206 29.47 41.24 -33.57
C ASN A 206 28.23 41.91 -34.26
N PHE A 207 27.03 41.41 -33.85
CA PHE A 207 25.65 42.00 -33.70
C PHE A 207 24.57 41.94 -34.84
N SER A 208 23.61 40.98 -34.72
CA SER A 208 22.09 40.98 -34.78
C SER A 208 21.30 41.98 -35.69
N ALA A 209 20.12 41.74 -36.32
CA ALA A 209 19.11 40.65 -36.50
C ALA A 209 17.88 41.18 -37.36
N GLY A 210 17.21 40.37 -38.22
CA GLY A 210 15.78 40.55 -38.65
C GLY A 210 15.25 39.73 -39.87
N ASP A 211 14.03 39.16 -39.79
CA ASP A 211 13.36 38.15 -40.69
C ASP A 211 12.47 38.67 -41.87
N VAL A 212 12.14 37.82 -42.88
CA VAL A 212 10.74 37.47 -43.38
C VAL A 212 10.64 36.70 -44.76
N ARG A 213 9.98 35.51 -44.70
CA ARG A 213 8.99 34.75 -45.58
C ARG A 213 9.21 34.25 -47.05
N GLU A 214 8.39 33.23 -47.39
CA GLU A 214 8.54 32.00 -48.23
C GLU A 214 8.20 32.06 -49.76
N SER A 215 8.68 31.07 -50.56
CA SER A 215 7.84 30.13 -51.35
C SER A 215 8.60 29.12 -52.28
N ASP A 216 8.20 27.84 -52.14
CA ASP A 216 7.92 26.73 -53.09
C ASP A 216 8.85 26.08 -54.16
N LYS A 217 8.75 24.73 -54.17
CA LYS A 217 9.08 23.62 -55.13
C LYS A 217 10.50 23.09 -55.37
N GLY A 218 10.80 21.93 -54.74
CA GLY A 218 11.42 20.75 -55.37
C GLY A 218 12.86 20.33 -55.01
N SER A 219 13.02 19.25 -54.22
CA SER A 219 14.13 18.28 -54.27
C SER A 219 13.57 16.86 -54.03
N ASN A 220 14.28 15.79 -54.42
CA ASN A 220 13.90 14.39 -54.14
C ASN A 220 14.09 13.97 -52.67
N LEU A 221 14.30 14.95 -51.79
CA LEU A 221 14.40 14.72 -50.37
C LEU A 221 13.02 14.84 -49.72
N HIS A 222 12.68 13.85 -48.93
CA HIS A 222 11.42 13.85 -48.20
C HIS A 222 11.61 14.51 -46.84
N LEU A 223 10.84 15.56 -46.54
CA LEU A 223 10.80 16.18 -45.22
C LEU A 223 10.34 15.16 -44.17
N VAL A 224 10.94 15.21 -42.99
CA VAL A 224 10.61 14.33 -41.85
C VAL A 224 10.56 15.14 -40.57
N GLU A 225 9.56 14.83 -39.73
CA GLU A 225 9.35 15.50 -38.45
C GLU A 225 10.15 14.85 -37.31
N SER A 226 10.49 13.56 -37.40
CA SER A 226 11.17 12.81 -36.34
C SER A 226 12.15 11.78 -36.87
N PHE A 227 13.33 11.71 -36.25
CA PHE A 227 14.30 10.64 -36.48
C PHE A 227 13.69 9.25 -36.29
N LYS A 228 12.80 9.06 -35.30
CA LYS A 228 12.21 7.75 -34.96
C LYS A 228 11.41 7.12 -36.09
N ASN A 229 10.98 7.92 -37.06
CA ASN A 229 10.14 7.47 -38.18
C ASN A 229 10.95 7.25 -39.48
N ILE A 230 12.28 7.24 -39.39
CA ILE A 230 13.20 7.05 -40.52
C ILE A 230 13.87 5.66 -40.41
N PRO A 231 13.94 4.87 -41.50
CA PRO A 231 14.70 3.63 -41.51
C PRO A 231 16.20 3.83 -41.19
N THR A 232 16.82 2.84 -40.53
CA THR A 232 18.24 2.89 -40.12
C THR A 232 19.23 2.87 -41.28
N ASN A 233 18.82 2.36 -42.45
CA ASN A 233 19.62 2.34 -43.67
C ASN A 233 19.51 3.61 -44.51
N ALA A 234 18.63 4.55 -44.14
CA ALA A 234 18.43 5.78 -44.89
C ALA A 234 19.51 6.82 -44.56
N THR A 235 19.87 7.66 -45.52
CA THR A 235 20.71 8.84 -45.26
C THR A 235 19.82 9.98 -44.80
N ILE A 236 20.25 10.69 -43.75
CA ILE A 236 19.57 11.89 -43.27
C ILE A 236 20.39 13.10 -43.67
N TYR A 237 19.68 14.11 -44.16
CA TYR A 237 20.16 15.42 -44.49
C TYR A 237 19.54 16.38 -43.47
N GLN A 238 20.37 17.15 -42.79
CA GLN A 238 19.91 18.10 -41.78
C GLN A 238 20.23 19.51 -42.25
N TYR A 239 19.19 20.35 -42.30
CA TYR A 239 19.30 21.77 -42.58
C TYR A 239 18.64 22.56 -41.45
N PHE A 240 19.26 23.67 -41.04
CA PHE A 240 18.72 24.53 -40.00
C PHE A 240 18.00 25.72 -40.63
N THR A 241 16.71 25.91 -40.37
CA THR A 241 15.92 26.99 -40.98
C THR A 241 15.38 27.94 -39.91
N LYS A 242 14.84 29.10 -40.33
CA LYS A 242 14.24 30.08 -39.41
C LYS A 242 13.11 29.47 -38.55
N ASP A 243 12.41 28.47 -39.07
CA ASP A 243 11.22 27.86 -38.45
C ASP A 243 11.56 26.56 -37.69
N GLY A 244 12.84 26.17 -37.66
CA GLY A 244 13.29 24.94 -37.04
C GLY A 244 14.27 24.14 -37.89
N VAL A 245 14.70 22.99 -37.38
CA VAL A 245 15.45 22.01 -38.15
C VAL A 245 14.53 21.33 -39.15
N GLN A 246 14.99 21.21 -40.38
CA GLN A 246 14.33 20.41 -41.40
C GLN A 246 15.18 19.17 -41.64
N PHE A 247 14.63 18.02 -41.26
CA PHE A 247 15.22 16.74 -41.61
C PHE A 247 14.68 16.30 -42.95
N TYR A 248 15.60 15.85 -43.76
CA TYR A 248 15.34 15.37 -45.09
C TYR A 248 15.96 13.99 -45.21
N THR A 249 15.32 13.11 -45.95
CA THR A 249 15.93 11.81 -46.26
C THR A 249 15.78 11.49 -47.74
N ASN A 250 16.74 10.73 -48.25
CA ASN A 250 16.71 10.17 -49.60
C ASN A 250 15.75 8.97 -49.73
N SER A 251 15.12 8.52 -48.64
CA SER A 251 14.13 7.43 -48.66
C SER A 251 12.70 7.94 -48.48
N SER A 252 11.78 7.44 -49.29
CA SER A 252 10.34 7.67 -49.09
C SER A 252 9.75 6.77 -47.99
N GLU A 253 10.47 5.72 -47.58
CA GLU A 253 10.00 4.78 -46.57
C GLU A 253 9.94 5.44 -45.20
N ARG A 254 8.94 5.07 -44.40
CA ARG A 254 8.75 5.53 -43.03
C ARG A 254 8.55 4.35 -42.10
N THR A 255 9.15 4.43 -40.92
CA THR A 255 8.86 3.55 -39.80
C THR A 255 7.81 4.20 -38.91
N ASN A 256 7.11 3.41 -38.10
CA ASN A 256 6.18 3.90 -37.07
C ASN A 256 6.88 3.94 -35.71
N GLY A 257 8.18 4.23 -35.67
CA GLY A 257 8.98 4.06 -34.46
C GLY A 257 8.51 4.96 -33.31
N LEU A 258 8.01 6.15 -33.61
CA LEU A 258 7.44 7.06 -32.61
C LEU A 258 6.14 6.49 -32.02
N GLU A 259 5.26 5.94 -32.84
CA GLU A 259 4.00 5.32 -32.42
C GLU A 259 4.24 4.05 -31.61
N GLU A 260 5.19 3.22 -32.01
CA GLU A 260 5.56 2.01 -31.27
C GLU A 260 6.19 2.34 -29.91
N LEU A 261 7.02 3.39 -29.82
CA LEU A 261 7.54 3.87 -28.53
C LEU A 261 6.42 4.39 -27.62
N LYS A 262 5.43 5.10 -28.17
CA LYS A 262 4.26 5.53 -27.40
C LYS A 262 3.50 4.33 -26.82
N LYS A 263 3.21 3.31 -27.65
CA LYS A 263 2.57 2.07 -27.17
C LYS A 263 3.37 1.37 -26.08
N ARG A 264 4.69 1.27 -26.24
CA ARG A 264 5.58 0.70 -25.21
C ARG A 264 5.51 1.49 -23.90
N SER A 265 5.56 2.82 -23.97
CA SER A 265 5.45 3.65 -22.77
C SER A 265 4.10 3.50 -22.07
N GLU A 266 3.01 3.35 -22.82
CA GLU A 266 1.69 3.07 -22.26
C GLU A 266 1.66 1.70 -21.58
N GLN A 267 2.20 0.66 -22.23
CA GLN A 267 2.28 -0.69 -21.67
C GLN A 267 3.16 -0.77 -20.41
N GLU A 268 4.31 -0.09 -20.39
CA GLU A 268 5.19 -0.02 -19.21
C GLU A 268 4.49 0.69 -18.04
N VAL A 269 3.76 1.77 -18.31
CA VAL A 269 2.95 2.47 -17.31
C VAL A 269 1.81 1.60 -16.80
N GLU A 270 1.13 0.85 -17.68
CA GLU A 270 0.09 -0.10 -17.29
C GLU A 270 0.66 -1.24 -16.44
N PHE A 271 1.84 -1.77 -16.82
CA PHE A 271 2.52 -2.80 -16.05
C PHE A 271 2.94 -2.30 -14.66
N ALA A 272 3.46 -1.07 -14.55
CA ALA A 272 3.79 -0.47 -13.27
C ALA A 272 2.56 -0.29 -12.37
N LYS A 273 1.44 0.20 -12.93
CA LYS A 273 0.16 0.30 -12.21
C LYS A 273 -0.39 -1.07 -11.80
N PHE A 274 -0.26 -2.07 -12.66
CA PHE A 274 -0.64 -3.45 -12.35
C PHE A 274 0.19 -3.99 -11.19
N LYS A 275 1.53 -3.80 -11.22
CA LYS A 275 2.43 -4.20 -10.13
C LYS A 275 2.06 -3.50 -8.83
N GLU A 276 1.87 -2.18 -8.83
CA GLU A 276 1.43 -1.41 -7.66
C GLU A 276 0.10 -1.96 -7.11
N THR A 277 -0.87 -2.23 -7.98
CA THR A 277 -2.16 -2.79 -7.58
C THR A 277 -1.99 -4.16 -6.92
N VAL A 278 -1.19 -5.06 -7.50
CA VAL A 278 -0.96 -6.40 -6.94
C VAL A 278 -0.15 -6.33 -5.63
N GLU A 279 0.79 -5.40 -5.50
CA GLU A 279 1.54 -5.15 -4.27
C GLU A 279 0.63 -4.68 -3.11
N THR A 280 -0.48 -3.96 -3.39
CA THR A 280 -1.47 -3.65 -2.33
C THR A 280 -2.13 -4.89 -1.73
N PHE A 281 -2.15 -6.02 -2.44
CA PHE A 281 -2.58 -7.32 -1.94
C PHE A 281 -1.45 -8.11 -1.25
N GLY A 282 -0.27 -7.50 -1.05
CA GLY A 282 0.88 -8.12 -0.40
C GLY A 282 1.69 -9.07 -1.28
N ILE A 283 1.38 -9.14 -2.58
CA ILE A 283 2.06 -10.01 -3.54
C ILE A 283 3.13 -9.20 -4.28
N LYS A 284 4.39 -9.57 -4.13
CA LYS A 284 5.52 -8.97 -4.84
C LYS A 284 6.03 -9.93 -5.90
N PHE A 285 6.27 -9.43 -7.10
CA PHE A 285 6.78 -10.22 -8.23
C PHE A 285 7.57 -9.33 -9.20
N GLU A 286 8.57 -9.90 -9.85
CA GLU A 286 9.30 -9.27 -10.95
C GLU A 286 9.03 -9.99 -12.28
N THR A 287 8.64 -11.27 -12.24
CA THR A 287 8.33 -12.05 -13.43
C THR A 287 6.93 -12.67 -13.38
N PRO A 288 6.33 -12.98 -14.56
CA PRO A 288 5.04 -13.69 -14.62
C PRO A 288 5.07 -15.05 -13.90
N GLU A 289 6.21 -15.73 -13.93
CA GLU A 289 6.41 -17.02 -13.27
C GLU A 289 6.33 -16.88 -11.75
N GLU A 290 6.96 -15.85 -11.18
CA GLU A 290 6.89 -15.55 -9.74
C GLU A 290 5.46 -15.23 -9.29
N LEU A 291 4.73 -14.43 -10.07
CA LEU A 291 3.33 -14.13 -9.80
C LEU A 291 2.46 -15.39 -9.79
N SER A 292 2.67 -16.28 -10.77
CA SER A 292 1.91 -17.54 -10.85
C SER A 292 2.17 -18.46 -9.65
N ALA A 293 3.41 -18.47 -9.14
CA ALA A 293 3.78 -19.27 -7.98
C ALA A 293 3.12 -18.74 -6.70
N GLU A 294 3.09 -17.42 -6.52
CA GLU A 294 2.49 -16.81 -5.33
C GLU A 294 0.95 -16.97 -5.30
N ILE A 295 0.29 -16.84 -6.46
CA ILE A 295 -1.14 -17.12 -6.60
C ILE A 295 -1.45 -18.59 -6.26
N SER A 296 -0.58 -19.52 -6.68
CA SER A 296 -0.75 -20.95 -6.38
C SER A 296 -0.69 -21.21 -4.87
N LYS A 297 0.27 -20.62 -4.15
CA LYS A 297 0.36 -20.73 -2.68
C LYS A 297 -0.88 -20.18 -1.98
N LEU A 298 -1.38 -19.03 -2.41
CA LEU A 298 -2.60 -18.44 -1.84
C LEU A 298 -3.82 -19.35 -2.05
N THR A 299 -3.90 -20.01 -3.20
CA THR A 299 -4.98 -20.97 -3.51
C THR A 299 -4.91 -22.20 -2.61
N GLU A 300 -3.71 -22.72 -2.35
CA GLU A 300 -3.49 -23.84 -1.41
C GLU A 300 -3.87 -23.43 0.03
N ALA A 301 -3.40 -22.26 0.48
CA ALA A 301 -3.73 -21.73 1.82
C ALA A 301 -5.23 -21.49 2.01
N GLN A 302 -5.93 -21.01 0.96
CA GLN A 302 -7.38 -20.85 0.99
C GLN A 302 -8.09 -22.21 1.15
N THR A 303 -7.59 -23.24 0.48
CA THR A 303 -8.14 -24.60 0.58
C THR A 303 -7.96 -25.16 2.00
N GLU A 304 -6.76 -25.00 2.58
CA GLU A 304 -6.49 -25.44 3.96
C GLU A 304 -7.34 -24.67 4.99
N LEU A 305 -7.51 -23.36 4.82
CA LEU A 305 -8.36 -22.54 5.68
C LEU A 305 -9.82 -23.00 5.61
N ALA A 306 -10.33 -23.31 4.42
CA ALA A 306 -11.70 -23.82 4.25
C ALA A 306 -11.92 -25.13 5.03
N THR A 307 -10.96 -26.06 4.99
CA THR A 307 -11.02 -27.30 5.76
C THR A 307 -11.04 -27.03 7.27
N LYS A 308 -10.14 -26.17 7.77
CA LYS A 308 -10.08 -25.82 9.19
C LYS A 308 -11.35 -25.13 9.70
N VAL A 309 -11.99 -24.32 8.87
CA VAL A 309 -13.28 -23.68 9.21
C VAL A 309 -14.38 -24.74 9.37
N THR A 310 -14.40 -25.77 8.52
CA THR A 310 -15.35 -26.88 8.67
C THR A 310 -15.11 -27.67 9.96
N GLU A 311 -13.85 -28.01 10.27
CA GLU A 311 -13.49 -28.70 11.51
C GLU A 311 -13.86 -27.89 12.77
N ALA A 312 -13.64 -26.57 12.73
CA ALA A 312 -14.00 -25.67 13.83
C ALA A 312 -15.52 -25.63 14.07
N ALA A 313 -16.33 -25.65 13.00
CA ALA A 313 -17.78 -25.69 13.12
C ALA A 313 -18.26 -27.01 13.75
N GLU A 314 -17.70 -28.15 13.35
CA GLU A 314 -18.00 -29.45 13.95
C GLU A 314 -17.65 -29.49 15.44
N LEU A 315 -16.46 -29.01 15.81
CA LEU A 315 -16.05 -28.92 17.22
C LEU A 315 -16.98 -28.02 18.04
N SER A 316 -17.42 -26.88 17.48
CA SER A 316 -18.36 -25.98 18.14
C SER A 316 -19.67 -26.69 18.50
N THR A 317 -20.26 -27.45 17.57
CA THR A 317 -21.50 -28.20 17.84
C THR A 317 -21.33 -29.26 18.92
N LYS A 318 -20.16 -29.91 18.97
CA LYS A 318 -19.86 -30.91 20.01
C LYS A 318 -19.70 -30.29 21.39
N VAL A 319 -19.14 -29.07 21.47
CA VAL A 319 -19.03 -28.33 22.74
C VAL A 319 -20.42 -27.94 23.25
N GLU A 320 -21.32 -27.50 22.38
CA GLU A 320 -22.71 -27.19 22.75
C GLU A 320 -23.44 -28.42 23.31
N ASP A 321 -23.33 -29.57 22.65
CA ASP A 321 -23.93 -30.84 23.11
C ASP A 321 -23.40 -31.27 24.49
N LEU A 322 -22.07 -31.26 24.67
CA LEU A 322 -21.45 -31.61 25.96
C LEU A 322 -21.86 -30.66 27.08
N THR A 323 -22.03 -29.36 26.77
CA THR A 323 -22.49 -28.36 27.73
C THR A 323 -23.93 -28.64 28.18
N GLY A 324 -24.80 -29.04 27.23
CA GLY A 324 -26.16 -29.49 27.54
C GLY A 324 -26.18 -30.70 28.49
N GLN A 325 -25.40 -31.73 28.15
CA GLN A 325 -25.29 -32.94 28.99
C GLN A 325 -24.75 -32.65 30.40
N LEU A 326 -23.83 -31.70 30.54
CA LEU A 326 -23.29 -31.29 31.84
C LEU A 326 -24.39 -30.66 32.72
N SER A 327 -25.16 -29.74 32.14
CA SER A 327 -26.27 -29.06 32.83
C SER A 327 -27.34 -30.06 33.34
N GLU A 328 -27.70 -31.06 32.54
CA GLU A 328 -28.63 -32.12 32.95
C GLU A 328 -28.10 -32.94 34.13
N LYS A 329 -26.81 -33.26 34.12
CA LYS A 329 -26.17 -34.00 35.22
C LYS A 329 -26.08 -33.16 36.49
N GLU A 330 -25.77 -31.87 36.39
CA GLU A 330 -25.75 -30.96 37.54
C GLU A 330 -27.13 -30.84 38.19
N ALA A 331 -28.20 -30.73 37.40
CA ALA A 331 -29.57 -30.72 37.91
C ALA A 331 -29.91 -32.03 38.63
N THR A 332 -29.50 -33.18 38.09
CA THR A 332 -29.72 -34.49 38.72
C THR A 332 -28.95 -34.62 40.05
N ILE A 333 -27.72 -34.14 40.11
CA ILE A 333 -26.91 -34.17 41.34
C ILE A 333 -27.57 -33.31 42.43
N ALA A 334 -28.09 -32.13 42.08
CA ALA A 334 -28.78 -31.26 43.02
C ALA A 334 -30.04 -31.92 43.61
N ASP A 335 -30.87 -32.55 42.77
CA ASP A 335 -32.10 -33.24 43.19
C ASP A 335 -31.82 -34.45 44.11
N LEU A 336 -30.83 -35.27 43.76
CA LEU A 336 -30.40 -36.40 44.59
C LEU A 336 -29.83 -35.93 45.94
N THR A 337 -29.11 -34.82 45.96
CA THR A 337 -28.55 -34.25 47.20
C THR A 337 -29.67 -33.79 48.13
N ALA A 338 -30.64 -33.03 47.62
CA ALA A 338 -31.80 -32.58 48.40
C ALA A 338 -32.64 -33.75 48.94
N THR A 339 -32.83 -34.79 48.12
CA THR A 339 -33.55 -36.00 48.53
C THR A 339 -32.84 -36.74 49.67
N ASN A 340 -31.51 -36.84 49.60
CA ASN A 340 -30.72 -37.49 50.65
C ASN A 340 -30.76 -36.70 51.97
N GLU A 341 -30.69 -35.37 51.93
CA GLU A 341 -30.83 -34.52 53.12
C GLU A 341 -32.20 -34.73 53.79
N ALA A 342 -33.28 -34.69 53.01
CA ALA A 342 -34.64 -34.91 53.53
C ALA A 342 -34.85 -36.32 54.12
N LEU A 343 -34.18 -37.34 53.57
CA LEU A 343 -34.22 -38.70 54.11
C LEU A 343 -33.45 -38.82 55.43
N ALA A 344 -32.32 -38.11 55.56
CA ALA A 344 -31.54 -38.08 56.79
C ALA A 344 -32.33 -37.46 57.95
N GLU A 345 -33.00 -36.32 57.72
CA GLU A 345 -33.86 -35.66 58.72
C GLU A 345 -35.01 -36.58 59.18
N LYS A 346 -35.66 -37.28 58.24
CA LYS A 346 -36.73 -38.25 58.56
C LYS A 346 -36.22 -39.44 59.37
N ALA A 347 -35.00 -39.91 59.10
CA ALA A 347 -34.40 -41.00 59.84
C ALA A 347 -34.08 -40.61 61.29
N GLU A 348 -33.59 -39.39 61.52
CA GLU A 348 -33.38 -38.86 62.87
C GLU A 348 -34.70 -38.74 63.64
N LEU A 349 -35.75 -38.18 63.03
CA LEU A 349 -37.07 -38.05 63.65
C LEU A 349 -37.67 -39.42 64.01
N ALA A 350 -37.52 -40.42 63.13
CA ALA A 350 -38.00 -41.77 63.38
C ALA A 350 -37.28 -42.44 64.57
N ASN A 351 -35.99 -42.17 64.76
CA ASN A 351 -35.22 -42.67 65.90
C ASN A 351 -35.69 -42.04 67.22
N THR A 352 -35.87 -40.72 67.26
CA THR A 352 -36.39 -40.01 68.45
C THR A 352 -37.79 -40.50 68.82
N TYR A 353 -38.70 -40.60 67.85
CA TYR A 353 -40.06 -41.07 68.09
C TYR A 353 -40.10 -42.50 68.64
N ARG A 354 -39.21 -43.39 68.15
CA ARG A 354 -39.07 -44.75 68.68
C ARG A 354 -38.57 -44.73 70.13
N GLN A 355 -37.64 -43.84 70.47
CA GLN A 355 -37.12 -43.69 71.82
C GLN A 355 -38.22 -43.24 72.79
N ASP A 356 -39.01 -42.23 72.42
CA ASP A 356 -40.12 -41.72 73.23
C ASP A 356 -41.17 -42.81 73.51
N LEU A 357 -41.54 -43.59 72.48
CA LEU A 357 -42.47 -44.70 72.64
C LEU A 357 -41.89 -45.81 73.53
N THR A 358 -40.59 -46.08 73.42
CA THR A 358 -39.91 -47.05 74.28
C THR A 358 -39.95 -46.61 75.73
N GLU A 359 -39.65 -45.33 76.01
CA GLU A 359 -39.71 -44.77 77.36
C GLU A 359 -41.14 -44.83 77.92
N LYS A 360 -42.14 -44.42 77.14
CA LYS A 360 -43.55 -44.52 77.52
C LYS A 360 -43.96 -45.97 77.82
N ALA A 361 -43.55 -46.93 77.00
CA ALA A 361 -43.85 -48.35 77.24
C ALA A 361 -43.24 -48.85 78.56
N LEU A 362 -42.01 -48.43 78.88
CA LEU A 362 -41.37 -48.78 80.15
C LEU A 362 -42.08 -48.13 81.35
N GLU A 363 -42.49 -46.87 81.25
CA GLU A 363 -43.23 -46.20 82.32
C GLU A 363 -44.59 -46.86 82.59
N VAL A 364 -45.37 -47.13 81.54
CA VAL A 364 -46.68 -47.77 81.69
C VAL A 364 -46.50 -49.22 82.17
N GLY A 365 -45.47 -49.93 81.73
CA GLY A 365 -45.13 -51.26 82.23
C GLY A 365 -44.79 -51.26 83.73
N VAL A 366 -44.03 -50.26 84.21
CA VAL A 366 -43.79 -50.06 85.65
C VAL A 366 -45.09 -49.77 86.39
N ARG A 367 -45.99 -48.94 85.83
CA ARG A 367 -47.31 -48.66 86.43
C ARG A 367 -48.19 -49.92 86.49
N ALA A 368 -48.16 -50.74 85.45
CA ALA A 368 -48.95 -51.98 85.34
C ALA A 368 -48.50 -53.03 86.36
N GLN A 369 -47.18 -53.26 86.47
CA GLN A 369 -46.62 -54.43 87.15
C GLN A 369 -45.83 -54.11 88.44
N GLY A 370 -45.54 -52.84 88.72
CA GLY A 370 -44.82 -52.40 89.92
C GLY A 370 -43.42 -53.00 90.04
N ASN A 371 -43.03 -53.41 91.25
CA ASN A 371 -41.69 -53.97 91.53
C ASN A 371 -41.38 -55.29 90.78
N ALA A 372 -42.37 -55.94 90.16
CA ALA A 372 -42.16 -57.12 89.34
C ALA A 372 -41.68 -56.79 87.91
N PHE A 373 -41.84 -55.53 87.47
CA PHE A 373 -41.48 -55.10 86.12
C PHE A 373 -39.96 -55.01 85.93
N GLN A 374 -39.40 -55.86 85.07
CA GLN A 374 -37.97 -55.86 84.77
C GLN A 374 -37.65 -54.87 83.64
N LYS A 375 -37.42 -53.59 84.00
CA LYS A 375 -37.20 -52.48 83.05
C LYS A 375 -36.12 -52.78 82.01
N GLY A 376 -34.94 -53.24 82.43
CA GLY A 376 -33.82 -53.53 81.52
C GLY A 376 -34.04 -54.74 80.59
N MET A 377 -34.91 -55.68 80.94
CA MET A 377 -35.29 -56.77 80.03
C MET A 377 -36.29 -56.27 78.98
N HIS A 378 -37.28 -55.49 79.43
CA HIS A 378 -38.30 -54.93 78.54
C HIS A 378 -37.72 -53.88 77.59
N GLU A 379 -36.71 -53.11 77.99
CA GLU A 379 -36.02 -52.18 77.10
C GLU A 379 -35.35 -52.90 75.92
N LYS A 380 -34.65 -54.01 76.19
CA LYS A 380 -34.04 -54.85 75.14
C LYS A 380 -35.09 -55.52 74.26
N PHE A 381 -36.22 -55.92 74.83
CA PHE A 381 -37.35 -56.47 74.09
C PHE A 381 -37.95 -55.44 73.14
N LEU A 382 -38.27 -54.24 73.65
CA LEU A 382 -38.84 -53.13 72.86
C LEU A 382 -37.90 -52.68 71.74
N ALA A 383 -36.58 -52.72 71.93
CA ALA A 383 -35.60 -52.39 70.90
C ALA A 383 -35.67 -53.31 69.65
N THR A 384 -36.23 -54.52 69.79
CA THR A 384 -36.41 -55.47 68.67
C THR A 384 -37.73 -55.30 67.91
N LEU A 385 -38.66 -54.51 68.44
CA LEU A 385 -40.01 -54.34 67.90
C LEU A 385 -40.11 -53.13 66.97
N SER A 386 -40.99 -53.21 65.98
CA SER A 386 -41.40 -52.06 65.16
C SER A 386 -42.14 -51.01 65.99
N ILE A 387 -42.25 -49.79 65.45
CA ILE A 387 -42.97 -48.67 66.11
C ILE A 387 -44.42 -49.06 66.43
N ASP A 388 -45.09 -49.77 65.53
CA ASP A 388 -46.48 -50.19 65.71
C ASP A 388 -46.61 -51.28 66.79
N GLU A 389 -45.68 -52.23 66.83
CA GLU A 389 -45.64 -53.25 67.90
C GLU A 389 -45.35 -52.63 69.27
N ILE A 390 -44.49 -51.60 69.36
CA ILE A 390 -44.26 -50.87 70.63
C ILE A 390 -45.57 -50.20 71.10
N LYS A 391 -46.36 -49.61 70.20
CA LYS A 391 -47.67 -49.01 70.54
C LYS A 391 -48.66 -50.06 71.04
N GLU A 392 -48.68 -51.25 70.45
CA GLU A 392 -49.51 -52.36 70.94
C GLU A 392 -49.11 -52.79 72.36
N VAL A 393 -47.81 -52.87 72.65
CA VAL A 393 -47.31 -53.17 74.01
C VAL A 393 -47.73 -52.09 75.02
N ILE A 394 -47.63 -50.80 74.66
CA ILE A 394 -48.13 -49.70 75.49
C ILE A 394 -49.63 -49.89 75.78
N SER A 395 -50.44 -50.13 74.75
CA SER A 395 -51.89 -50.30 74.89
C SER A 395 -52.24 -51.50 75.78
N GLY A 396 -51.49 -52.60 75.66
CA GLY A 396 -51.60 -53.76 76.54
C GLY A 396 -51.35 -53.40 78.01
N PHE A 397 -50.25 -52.70 78.30
CA PHE A 397 -49.96 -52.25 79.66
C PHE A 397 -50.98 -51.23 80.18
N GLU A 398 -51.47 -50.31 79.36
CA GLU A 398 -52.53 -49.36 79.77
C GLU A 398 -53.82 -50.09 80.13
N THR A 399 -54.17 -51.14 79.40
CA THR A 399 -55.32 -52.00 79.71
C THR A 399 -55.10 -52.75 81.03
N GLU A 400 -53.90 -53.30 81.24
CA GLU A 400 -53.53 -53.95 82.51
C GLU A 400 -53.60 -52.98 83.69
N VAL A 401 -53.13 -51.73 83.55
CA VAL A 401 -53.30 -50.67 84.55
C VAL A 401 -54.78 -50.43 84.83
N LYS A 402 -55.61 -50.23 83.81
CA LYS A 402 -57.04 -49.97 83.97
C LYS A 402 -57.76 -51.10 84.71
N GLU A 403 -57.50 -52.35 84.35
CA GLU A 403 -58.11 -53.51 85.00
C GLU A 403 -57.64 -53.67 86.46
N ARG A 404 -56.33 -53.50 86.70
CA ARG A 404 -55.73 -53.69 88.02
C ARG A 404 -56.16 -52.62 89.03
N PHE A 405 -56.40 -51.39 88.57
CA PHE A 405 -56.83 -50.27 89.40
C PHE A 405 -58.34 -49.94 89.30
N ALA A 406 -59.14 -50.76 88.61
CA ALA A 406 -60.58 -50.51 88.39
C ALA A 406 -61.42 -50.33 89.68
N ASN A 407 -61.00 -50.93 90.80
CA ASN A 407 -61.66 -50.86 92.11
C ASN A 407 -60.80 -50.15 93.18
N ALA A 408 -59.70 -49.52 92.78
CA ALA A 408 -58.85 -48.78 93.70
C ALA A 408 -59.50 -47.43 94.03
N ARG A 409 -59.47 -47.05 95.33
CA ARG A 409 -59.74 -45.66 95.69
C ARG A 409 -58.58 -44.81 95.18
N THR A 410 -58.78 -44.15 94.04
CA THR A 410 -57.89 -43.09 93.60
C THR A 410 -58.08 -41.90 94.53
N THR A 411 -57.03 -41.51 95.23
CA THR A 411 -56.91 -40.13 95.68
C THR A 411 -56.62 -39.33 94.41
N GLU A 412 -57.57 -38.51 93.98
CA GLU A 412 -57.20 -37.34 93.17
C GLU A 412 -56.26 -36.52 94.05
N VAL A 413 -54.95 -36.68 93.81
CA VAL A 413 -54.06 -35.55 94.03
C VAL A 413 -54.65 -34.47 93.13
N PRO A 414 -54.99 -33.27 93.63
CA PRO A 414 -55.25 -32.17 92.73
C PRO A 414 -54.04 -32.15 91.81
N ASP A 415 -54.24 -32.45 90.53
CA ASP A 415 -53.29 -32.03 89.51
C ASP A 415 -52.98 -30.59 89.89
N ALA A 416 -51.70 -30.32 90.13
CA ALA A 416 -51.25 -29.00 90.49
C ALA A 416 -51.95 -28.06 89.50
N GLU A 417 -52.91 -27.29 90.02
CA GLU A 417 -53.60 -26.35 89.16
C GLU A 417 -52.50 -25.52 88.54
N PRO A 418 -52.55 -25.35 87.21
CA PRO A 418 -51.60 -24.51 86.51
C PRO A 418 -51.68 -23.16 87.21
N THR A 419 -50.54 -22.63 87.66
CA THR A 419 -50.48 -21.26 88.16
C THR A 419 -50.75 -20.32 86.98
N ARG A 420 -52.03 -20.16 86.65
CA ARG A 420 -52.59 -19.01 85.96
C ARG A 420 -52.92 -17.96 87.01
N LEU A 421 -51.94 -17.09 87.25
CA LEU A 421 -52.15 -15.67 87.52
C LEU A 421 -51.68 -15.01 86.21
N SER A 422 -52.47 -14.45 85.31
CA SER A 422 -53.75 -13.75 85.41
C SER A 422 -54.56 -13.94 84.12
N LYS A 423 -55.88 -14.11 84.25
CA LYS A 423 -56.79 -13.90 83.12
C LYS A 423 -56.78 -12.39 82.82
N ASP A 424 -56.46 -12.04 81.58
CA ASP A 424 -56.41 -10.70 80.96
C ASP A 424 -55.01 -10.10 80.68
N ALA A 425 -53.92 -10.89 80.67
CA ALA A 425 -52.62 -10.46 80.14
C ALA A 425 -52.11 -11.42 79.05
N GLU A 426 -51.69 -10.89 77.90
CA GLU A 426 -50.99 -11.67 76.87
C GLU A 426 -49.60 -12.10 77.40
N PRO A 427 -49.17 -13.37 77.20
CA PRO A 427 -47.86 -13.81 77.62
C PRO A 427 -46.79 -12.99 76.90
N GLN A 428 -45.81 -12.45 77.65
CA GLN A 428 -44.78 -11.55 77.11
C GLN A 428 -43.42 -12.20 76.97
N ASN A 429 -43.20 -13.36 77.60
CA ASN A 429 -41.92 -14.07 77.57
C ASN A 429 -42.13 -15.57 77.34
N ALA A 430 -41.09 -16.25 76.84
CA ALA A 430 -41.11 -17.68 76.52
C ALA A 430 -41.46 -18.57 77.73
N ASP A 431 -41.11 -18.14 78.94
CA ASP A 431 -41.36 -18.88 80.19
C ASP A 431 -42.83 -18.80 80.66
N GLU A 432 -43.68 -18.00 80.00
CA GLU A 432 -45.10 -17.81 80.34
C GLU A 432 -46.05 -18.72 79.53
N PHE A 433 -45.52 -19.54 78.61
CA PHE A 433 -46.28 -20.51 77.81
C PHE A 433 -46.40 -21.88 78.51
N GLU A 434 -47.50 -22.61 78.29
CA GLU A 434 -47.77 -23.89 78.97
C GLU A 434 -46.80 -25.00 78.52
N ASP A 435 -46.37 -24.97 77.26
CA ASP A 435 -45.33 -25.85 76.71
C ASP A 435 -44.60 -25.22 75.50
N GLU A 436 -43.50 -25.86 75.07
CA GLU A 436 -42.70 -25.39 73.94
C GLU A 436 -43.48 -25.43 72.60
N THR A 437 -44.50 -26.27 72.50
CA THR A 437 -45.33 -26.38 71.29
C THR A 437 -46.27 -25.18 71.18
N GLU A 438 -46.89 -24.76 72.28
CA GLU A 438 -47.71 -23.55 72.36
C GLU A 438 -46.89 -22.30 72.03
N PHE A 439 -45.67 -22.20 72.59
CA PHE A 439 -44.74 -21.11 72.28
C PHE A 439 -44.39 -21.05 70.78
N ARG A 440 -43.99 -22.18 70.19
CA ARG A 440 -43.63 -22.25 68.76
C ARG A 440 -44.81 -21.93 67.84
N ASN A 441 -46.02 -22.36 68.18
CA ASN A 441 -47.22 -22.04 67.41
C ASN A 441 -47.54 -20.54 67.46
N LYS A 442 -47.44 -19.91 68.64
CA LYS A 442 -47.65 -18.46 68.79
C LYS A 442 -46.63 -17.64 68.00
N VAL A 443 -45.35 -18.03 68.04
CA VAL A 443 -44.28 -17.40 67.25
C VAL A 443 -44.55 -17.55 65.75
N ALA A 444 -44.98 -18.72 65.29
CA ALA A 444 -45.29 -18.96 63.89
C ALA A 444 -46.47 -18.11 63.40
N ASP A 445 -47.54 -18.01 64.19
CA ASP A 445 -48.72 -17.20 63.84
C ASP A 445 -48.40 -15.71 63.76
N GLU A 446 -47.65 -15.17 64.74
CA GLU A 446 -47.19 -13.76 64.70
C GLU A 446 -46.19 -13.51 63.57
N ALA A 447 -45.32 -14.48 63.25
CA ALA A 447 -44.38 -14.37 62.14
C ALA A 447 -45.08 -14.35 60.77
N ILE A 448 -46.18 -15.09 60.60
CA ILE A 448 -47.01 -15.02 59.38
C ILE A 448 -47.60 -13.62 59.23
N GLN A 449 -48.11 -13.04 60.31
CA GLN A 449 -48.71 -11.71 60.26
C GLN A 449 -47.65 -10.62 60.02
N TYR A 450 -46.53 -10.69 60.73
CA TYR A 450 -45.41 -9.75 60.59
C TYR A 450 -44.80 -9.78 59.18
N SER A 451 -44.62 -10.98 58.61
CA SER A 451 -44.14 -11.17 57.23
C SER A 451 -45.06 -10.52 56.21
N LYS A 452 -46.39 -10.62 56.38
CA LYS A 452 -47.37 -9.99 55.49
C LYS A 452 -47.41 -8.46 55.63
N GLU A 453 -47.30 -7.93 56.84
CA GLU A 453 -47.36 -6.49 57.10
C GLU A 453 -46.07 -5.75 56.69
N HIS A 454 -44.91 -6.39 56.84
CA HIS A 454 -43.59 -5.76 56.65
C HIS A 454 -42.86 -6.23 55.38
N GLY A 455 -43.43 -7.17 54.62
CA GLY A 455 -42.85 -7.67 53.37
C GLY A 455 -41.52 -8.42 53.52
N VAL A 456 -41.20 -8.88 54.73
CA VAL A 456 -39.99 -9.65 55.06
C VAL A 456 -40.24 -11.14 54.90
N SER A 457 -39.17 -11.92 54.69
CA SER A 457 -39.29 -13.37 54.55
C SER A 457 -39.82 -14.02 55.84
N PHE A 458 -40.59 -15.10 55.72
CA PHE A 458 -41.13 -15.82 56.89
C PHE A 458 -40.02 -16.26 57.85
N LYS A 459 -38.83 -16.59 57.33
CA LYS A 459 -37.65 -16.96 58.12
C LYS A 459 -37.12 -15.79 58.96
N GLU A 460 -37.03 -14.59 58.39
CA GLU A 460 -36.63 -13.38 59.11
C GLU A 460 -37.68 -12.95 60.14
N ALA A 461 -38.96 -13.00 59.75
CA ALA A 461 -40.07 -12.71 60.66
C ALA A 461 -40.07 -13.68 61.87
N SER A 462 -39.89 -14.98 61.63
CA SER A 462 -39.85 -16.00 62.69
C SER A 462 -38.70 -15.75 63.67
N LYS A 463 -37.53 -15.35 63.17
CA LYS A 463 -36.38 -15.04 64.02
C LYS A 463 -36.64 -13.81 64.89
N LEU A 464 -37.16 -12.73 64.32
CA LEU A 464 -37.46 -11.49 65.05
C LEU A 464 -38.52 -11.69 66.14
N ILE A 465 -39.60 -12.42 65.82
CA ILE A 465 -40.66 -12.72 66.79
C ILE A 465 -40.15 -13.68 67.86
N TYR A 466 -39.33 -14.68 67.52
CA TYR A 466 -38.73 -15.56 68.52
C TYR A 466 -37.81 -14.80 69.48
N GLU A 467 -36.98 -13.88 68.98
CA GLU A 467 -36.13 -13.01 69.80
C GLU A 467 -36.96 -12.11 70.73
N LYS A 468 -38.07 -11.55 70.25
CA LYS A 468 -39.01 -10.72 71.05
C LYS A 468 -39.52 -11.43 72.31
N TYR A 469 -39.75 -12.75 72.24
CA TYR A 469 -40.27 -13.53 73.38
C TYR A 469 -39.18 -14.17 74.24
N THR A 470 -37.96 -14.34 73.74
CA THR A 470 -36.87 -15.01 74.47
C THR A 470 -35.92 -14.06 75.17
N VAL A 471 -35.81 -12.82 74.68
CA VAL A 471 -35.00 -11.76 75.29
C VAL A 471 -35.96 -10.71 75.81
N GLY A 472 -36.34 -10.83 77.09
CA GLY A 472 -37.35 -9.98 77.72
C GLY A 472 -37.22 -8.51 77.35
N GLY A 473 -38.36 -7.89 77.00
CA GLY A 473 -38.44 -6.60 76.35
C GLY A 473 -37.47 -5.53 76.87
N ALA A 474 -36.70 -4.97 75.95
CA ALA A 474 -36.07 -3.66 76.11
C ALA A 474 -36.44 -2.84 74.88
N GLU A 475 -37.32 -1.85 75.11
CA GLU A 475 -37.72 -0.69 74.29
C GLU A 475 -37.34 -0.62 72.80
#